data_AF-A0A9E1P3F8-F1
#
_entry.id   AF-A0A9E1P3F8-F1
#
_cell.length_a   1.000
_cell.length_b   1.000
_cell.length_c   1.000
_cell.angle_alpha   90.00
_cell.angle_beta   90.00
_cell.angle_gamma   90.00
#
_symmetry.space_group_name_H-M   'P 1'
#
loop_
_entity.id
_entity.type
_entity.pdbx_description
1 polymer ?
#
loop_
_entity_poly.entity_id
_entity_poly.type
_entity_poly.pdbx_seq_one_letter_code
_entity_poly.pdbx_strand_id
1 'polypeptide(L)'
;MYANKHLVVAALVGPLLAWLAWYGVGEFFGEKPQVARRGQSYPLLEKSNCRYHSRVCHLENGDFKLVLTLGKSPEGPTLQLRAAHSLEGVMIAIDGPGANSPPRGMTALDEEGMYWQLALNSWPEVEERIHLAAHAQGTTYYVDAATLFIGAPPMVEKNLILKY
;
A
#
# COMPACT_ATOMS: atom_id res chain seq x y z
N MET A 1 2.92 52.32 13.81
CA MET A 1 1.98 52.57 12.70
C MET A 1 1.12 51.33 12.49
N TYR A 2 -0.06 51.25 13.14
CA TYR A 2 -1.15 50.34 12.77
C TYR A 2 -2.43 51.19 12.82
N ALA A 3 -2.73 51.86 11.71
CA ALA A 3 -3.74 52.91 11.67
C ALA A 3 -5.18 52.38 11.49
N ASN A 4 -5.37 51.08 11.23
CA ASN A 4 -6.67 50.53 10.88
C ASN A 4 -7.05 49.32 11.76
N LYS A 5 -8.06 49.51 12.61
CA LYS A 5 -8.60 48.48 13.51
C LYS A 5 -9.12 47.27 12.74
N HIS A 6 -9.69 47.45 11.55
CA HIS A 6 -10.16 46.35 10.72
C HIS A 6 -9.03 45.46 10.23
N LEU A 7 -7.86 46.04 9.92
CA LEU A 7 -6.69 45.29 9.49
C LEU A 7 -6.12 44.43 10.61
N VAL A 8 -6.07 44.97 11.84
CA VAL A 8 -5.61 44.24 13.03
C VAL A 8 -6.56 43.08 13.35
N VAL A 9 -7.88 43.32 13.29
CA VAL A 9 -8.87 42.27 13.52
C VAL A 9 -8.80 41.19 12.45
N ALA A 10 -8.70 41.56 11.16
CA ALA A 10 -8.59 40.60 10.07
C ALA A 10 -7.31 39.75 10.17
N ALA A 11 -6.19 40.34 10.59
CA ALA A 11 -4.91 39.64 10.76
C ALA A 11 -4.93 38.62 11.92
N LEU A 12 -5.81 38.79 12.91
CA LEU A 12 -5.98 37.85 14.02
C LEU A 12 -7.07 36.80 13.73
N VAL A 13 -8.22 37.25 13.23
CA VAL A 13 -9.38 36.38 13.01
C VAL A 13 -9.19 35.49 11.79
N GLY A 14 -8.55 35.99 10.73
CA GLY A 14 -8.31 35.24 9.49
C GLY A 14 -7.57 33.92 9.71
N PRO A 15 -6.37 33.93 10.32
CA PRO A 15 -5.63 32.70 10.62
C PRO A 15 -6.38 31.75 11.56
N LEU A 16 -7.13 32.30 12.53
CA LEU A 16 -7.92 31.51 13.47
C LEU A 16 -9.05 30.75 12.75
N LEU A 17 -9.79 31.44 11.88
CA LEU A 17 -10.84 30.83 11.07
C LEU A 17 -10.29 29.84 10.05
N ALA A 18 -9.12 30.11 9.46
CA ALA A 18 -8.47 29.18 8.54
C ALA A 18 -8.11 27.86 9.22
N TRP A 19 -7.57 27.92 10.45
CA TRP A 19 -7.26 26.74 11.25
C TRP A 19 -8.52 25.95 11.65
N LEU A 20 -9.58 26.66 12.07
CA LEU A 20 -10.87 26.03 12.40
C LEU A 20 -11.54 25.40 11.17
N ALA A 21 -11.47 26.05 10.01
CA ALA A 21 -12.01 25.51 8.76
C ALA A 21 -11.25 24.24 8.34
N TRP A 22 -9.93 24.25 8.42
CA TRP A 22 -9.11 23.06 8.15
C TRP A 22 -9.52 21.87 9.02
N TYR A 23 -9.68 22.09 10.33
CA TYR A 23 -10.08 21.04 11.26
C TYR A 23 -11.54 20.60 11.05
N GLY A 24 -12.45 21.57 10.86
CA GLY A 24 -13.87 21.32 10.64
C GLY A 24 -14.15 20.52 9.37
N VAL A 25 -13.45 20.79 8.27
CA VAL A 25 -13.60 20.01 7.04
C VAL A 25 -13.26 18.54 7.29
N GLY A 26 -12.22 18.25 8.07
CA GLY A 26 -11.84 16.89 8.43
C GLY A 26 -12.90 16.15 9.25
N GLU A 27 -13.50 16.80 10.25
CA GLU A 27 -14.50 16.16 11.13
C GLU A 27 -15.88 16.05 10.49
N PHE A 28 -16.31 17.06 9.71
CA PHE A 28 -17.65 17.08 9.11
C PHE A 28 -17.73 16.30 7.80
N PHE A 29 -16.66 16.29 7.00
CA PHE A 29 -16.66 15.69 5.66
C PHE A 29 -15.65 14.55 5.49
N GLY A 30 -14.87 14.23 6.52
CA GLY A 30 -14.00 13.06 6.48
C GLY A 30 -14.82 11.76 6.50
N GLU A 31 -14.48 10.82 5.62
CA GLU A 31 -14.98 9.45 5.72
C GLU A 31 -14.64 8.89 7.10
N LYS A 32 -15.68 8.57 7.89
CA LYS A 32 -15.49 7.90 9.17
C LYS A 32 -15.10 6.45 8.94
N PRO A 33 -14.07 5.92 9.60
CA PRO A 33 -13.72 4.50 9.50
C PRO A 33 -14.93 3.67 9.94
N GLN A 34 -15.49 2.91 9.00
CA GLN A 34 -16.62 2.02 9.24
C GLN A 34 -16.08 0.66 9.67
N VAL A 35 -16.69 0.06 10.70
CA VAL A 35 -16.40 -1.33 11.06
C VAL A 35 -16.78 -2.23 9.88
N ALA A 36 -15.84 -3.07 9.47
CA ALA A 36 -16.03 -4.01 8.38
C ALA A 36 -17.22 -4.94 8.64
N ARG A 37 -18.16 -4.98 7.69
CA ARG A 37 -19.32 -5.87 7.73
C ARG A 37 -19.06 -7.08 6.85
N ARG A 38 -19.41 -8.28 7.35
CA ARG A 38 -19.29 -9.53 6.58
C ARG A 38 -20.02 -9.42 5.24
N GLY A 39 -19.41 -9.98 4.20
CA GLY A 39 -19.92 -9.99 2.83
C GLY A 39 -19.73 -8.69 2.05
N GLN A 40 -19.10 -7.67 2.63
CA GLN A 40 -18.76 -6.43 1.94
C GLN A 40 -17.29 -6.42 1.49
N SER A 41 -16.97 -5.49 0.60
CA SER A 41 -15.61 -5.26 0.09
C SER A 41 -15.14 -3.86 0.47
N TYR A 42 -13.91 -3.74 0.97
CA TYR A 42 -13.34 -2.47 1.43
C TYR A 42 -11.98 -2.19 0.76
N PRO A 43 -11.73 -0.96 0.28
CA PRO A 43 -10.43 -0.61 -0.28
C PRO A 43 -9.39 -0.44 0.84
N LEU A 44 -8.16 -0.91 0.63
CA LEU A 44 -7.01 -0.53 1.46
C LEU A 44 -6.31 0.66 0.82
N LEU A 45 -5.75 1.52 1.66
CA LEU A 45 -4.98 2.67 1.21
C LEU A 45 -3.49 2.33 1.22
N GLU A 46 -2.82 2.58 0.10
CA GLU A 46 -1.37 2.58 0.03
C GLU A 46 -0.79 3.73 0.85
N LYS A 47 0.25 3.44 1.63
CA LYS A 47 1.04 4.47 2.32
C LYS A 47 2.16 4.98 1.44
N SER A 48 2.75 6.12 1.83
CA SER A 48 3.79 6.81 1.05
C SER A 48 5.01 5.93 0.76
N ASN A 49 5.36 4.98 1.65
CA ASN A 49 6.48 4.06 1.45
C ASN A 49 6.30 3.08 0.27
N CYS A 50 5.08 2.91 -0.24
CA CYS A 50 4.83 2.13 -1.47
C CYS A 50 5.32 2.87 -2.73
N ARG A 51 5.51 4.20 -2.66
CA ARG A 51 5.93 5.06 -3.79
C ARG A 51 7.43 5.31 -3.87
N TYR A 52 8.22 4.69 -3.01
CA TYR A 52 9.68 4.85 -2.97
C TYR A 52 10.34 3.49 -2.81
N HIS A 53 11.58 3.34 -3.26
CA HIS A 53 12.39 2.12 -3.16
C HIS A 53 12.73 1.72 -1.71
N SER A 54 11.72 1.29 -0.97
CA SER A 54 11.76 0.97 0.46
C SER A 54 11.81 -0.55 0.72
N ARG A 55 11.55 -1.38 -0.30
CA ARG A 55 11.33 -2.84 -0.24
C ARG A 55 10.13 -3.28 0.60
N VAL A 56 9.42 -2.34 1.21
CA VAL A 56 8.29 -2.59 2.09
C VAL A 56 7.17 -1.64 1.72
N CYS A 57 5.98 -2.16 1.43
CA CYS A 57 4.77 -1.38 1.18
C CYS A 57 3.76 -1.62 2.31
N HIS A 58 3.28 -0.54 2.94
CA HIS A 58 2.27 -0.59 3.99
C HIS A 58 0.89 -0.28 3.39
N LEU A 59 -0.07 -1.14 3.67
CA LEU A 59 -1.46 -1.03 3.24
C LEU A 59 -2.34 -0.98 4.48
N GLU A 60 -3.19 0.04 4.60
CA GLU A 60 -4.02 0.22 5.79
C GLU A 60 -5.45 0.61 5.44
N ASN A 61 -6.40 0.08 6.20
CA ASN A 61 -7.76 0.61 6.34
C ASN A 61 -8.16 0.47 7.81
N GLY A 62 -8.16 1.59 8.54
CA GLY A 62 -8.38 1.61 9.98
C GLY A 62 -7.40 0.70 10.73
N ASP A 63 -7.92 -0.27 11.47
CA ASP A 63 -7.15 -1.26 12.23
C ASP A 63 -6.70 -2.47 11.38
N PHE A 64 -7.16 -2.57 10.14
CA PHE A 64 -6.73 -3.63 9.23
C PHE A 64 -5.48 -3.20 8.47
N LYS A 65 -4.38 -3.91 8.70
CA LYS A 65 -3.05 -3.56 8.18
C LYS A 65 -2.40 -4.76 7.51
N LEU A 66 -1.87 -4.53 6.31
CA LEU A 66 -1.04 -5.49 5.58
C LEU A 66 0.32 -4.85 5.28
N VAL A 67 1.35 -5.68 5.32
CA VAL A 67 2.72 -5.28 4.99
C VAL A 67 3.21 -6.20 3.88
N LEU A 68 3.45 -5.63 2.71
CA LEU A 68 4.06 -6.32 1.58
C LEU A 68 5.56 -6.09 1.61
N THR A 69 6.33 -7.16 1.52
CA THR A 69 7.79 -7.13 1.48
C THR A 69 8.26 -7.97 0.31
N LEU A 70 9.17 -7.42 -0.49
CA LEU A 70 9.81 -8.22 -1.54
C LEU A 70 11.14 -8.78 -1.04
N GLY A 71 11.24 -10.10 -1.07
CA GLY A 71 12.43 -10.87 -0.72
C GLY A 71 13.08 -11.52 -1.94
N LYS A 72 14.20 -12.20 -1.68
CA LYS A 72 14.93 -13.01 -2.66
C LYS A 72 15.05 -14.43 -2.12
N SER A 73 14.68 -15.40 -2.96
CA SER A 73 14.89 -16.84 -2.75
C SER A 73 15.94 -17.33 -3.76
N PRO A 74 16.60 -18.48 -3.54
CA PRO A 74 17.45 -19.12 -4.55
C PRO A 74 16.74 -19.34 -5.90
N GLU A 75 15.43 -19.53 -5.89
CA GLU A 75 14.60 -19.81 -7.08
C GLU A 75 14.14 -18.53 -7.81
N GLY A 76 14.27 -17.35 -7.19
CA GLY A 76 13.80 -16.10 -7.76
C GLY A 76 13.27 -15.09 -6.75
N PRO A 77 12.69 -13.96 -7.23
CA PRO A 77 12.01 -13.00 -6.36
C PRO A 77 10.81 -13.63 -5.67
N THR A 78 10.59 -13.26 -4.42
CA THR A 78 9.49 -13.81 -3.62
C THR A 78 8.78 -12.68 -2.90
N LEU A 79 7.48 -12.58 -3.10
CA LEU A 79 6.65 -11.59 -2.44
C LEU A 79 6.11 -12.19 -1.15
N GLN A 80 6.34 -11.49 -0.05
CA GLN A 80 5.87 -11.86 1.28
C GLN A 80 4.82 -10.85 1.73
N LEU A 81 3.80 -11.34 2.41
CA LEU A 81 2.77 -10.53 3.02
C LEU A 81 2.65 -10.88 4.49
N ARG A 82 2.61 -9.85 5.34
CA ARG A 82 2.29 -9.98 6.76
C ARG A 82 0.99 -9.24 7.05
N ALA A 83 0.04 -9.93 7.66
CA ALA A 83 -1.22 -9.36 8.09
C ALA A 83 -1.22 -9.02 9.58
N ALA A 84 -2.01 -8.03 9.97
CA ALA A 84 -2.31 -7.76 11.38
C ALA A 84 -3.47 -8.60 11.93
N HIS A 85 -4.22 -9.27 11.05
CA HIS A 85 -5.34 -10.16 11.39
C HIS A 85 -5.24 -11.44 10.56
N SER A 86 -5.76 -12.55 11.10
CA SER A 86 -5.78 -13.84 10.41
C SER A 86 -6.54 -13.72 9.09
N LEU A 87 -5.90 -14.16 8.01
CA LEU A 87 -6.49 -14.18 6.67
C LEU A 87 -6.93 -15.60 6.32
N GLU A 88 -8.02 -15.69 5.57
CA GLU A 88 -8.54 -16.95 5.04
C GLU A 88 -7.94 -17.26 3.66
N GLY A 89 -7.50 -16.23 2.95
CA GLY A 89 -6.89 -16.34 1.63
C GLY A 89 -6.43 -14.99 1.09
N VAL A 90 -5.42 -15.03 0.23
CA VAL A 90 -4.90 -13.85 -0.47
C VAL A 90 -4.70 -14.17 -1.94
N MET A 91 -5.26 -13.33 -2.79
CA MET A 91 -5.09 -13.35 -4.24
C MET A 91 -4.35 -12.10 -4.70
N ILE A 92 -3.44 -12.26 -5.65
CA ILE A 92 -2.66 -11.16 -6.20
C ILE A 92 -2.49 -11.30 -7.71
N ALA A 93 -2.65 -10.20 -8.43
CA ALA A 93 -2.23 -10.05 -9.82
C ALA A 93 -1.19 -8.93 -9.91
N ILE A 94 -0.24 -9.10 -10.83
CA ILE A 94 0.76 -8.08 -11.15
C ILE A 94 0.72 -7.92 -12.67
N ASP A 95 0.45 -6.71 -13.13
CA ASP A 95 0.38 -6.39 -14.55
C ASP A 95 0.71 -4.93 -14.85
N GLY A 96 1.09 -4.70 -16.10
CA GLY A 96 1.36 -3.37 -16.65
C GLY A 96 0.08 -2.65 -17.12
N PRO A 97 0.21 -1.39 -17.54
CA PRO A 97 -0.93 -0.60 -18.01
C PRO A 97 -1.63 -1.27 -19.19
N GLY A 98 -2.93 -1.58 -19.04
CA GLY A 98 -3.74 -2.20 -20.09
C GLY A 98 -3.56 -3.71 -20.27
N ALA A 99 -2.70 -4.34 -19.47
CA ALA A 99 -2.67 -5.79 -19.33
C ALA A 99 -3.73 -6.27 -18.31
N ASN A 100 -4.04 -7.56 -18.34
CA ASN A 100 -4.97 -8.19 -17.39
C ASN A 100 -4.43 -9.58 -17.06
N SER A 101 -3.53 -9.61 -16.09
CA SER A 101 -2.90 -10.87 -15.66
C SER A 101 -3.85 -11.67 -14.76
N PRO A 102 -3.91 -13.01 -14.90
CA PRO A 102 -4.76 -13.81 -14.02
C PRO A 102 -4.26 -13.74 -12.57
N PRO A 103 -5.16 -13.63 -11.58
CA PRO A 103 -4.78 -13.58 -10.18
C PRO A 103 -4.25 -14.93 -9.71
N ARG A 104 -3.22 -14.90 -8.88
CA ARG A 104 -2.57 -16.06 -8.27
C ARG A 104 -2.82 -16.04 -6.76
N GLY A 105 -3.11 -17.20 -6.19
CA GLY A 105 -3.19 -17.37 -4.74
C GLY A 105 -1.81 -17.33 -4.10
N MET A 106 -1.69 -16.63 -2.98
CA MET A 106 -0.53 -16.77 -2.09
C MET A 106 -0.69 -18.03 -1.24
N THR A 107 0.43 -18.59 -0.79
CA THR A 107 0.46 -19.73 0.13
C THR A 107 0.71 -19.23 1.55
N ALA A 108 -0.09 -19.69 2.52
CA ALA A 108 0.15 -19.41 3.93
C ALA A 108 1.46 -20.08 4.39
N LEU A 109 2.25 -19.36 5.17
CA LEU A 109 3.49 -19.85 5.80
C LEU A 109 3.28 -20.29 7.24
N ASP A 110 2.16 -19.92 7.83
CA ASP A 110 1.77 -20.20 9.20
C ASP A 110 0.34 -20.75 9.26
N GLU A 111 -0.01 -21.41 10.36
CA GLU A 111 -1.36 -21.94 10.56
C GLU A 111 -2.35 -20.83 10.98
N GLU A 112 -1.82 -19.73 11.53
CA GLU A 112 -2.60 -18.57 11.96
C GLU A 112 -3.04 -17.68 10.79
N GLY A 113 -2.50 -17.88 9.59
CA GLY A 113 -2.83 -17.10 8.39
C GLY A 113 -2.35 -15.65 8.47
N MET A 114 -1.27 -15.37 9.20
CA MET A 114 -0.69 -14.04 9.36
C MET A 114 0.47 -13.81 8.39
N TYR A 115 1.08 -14.87 7.87
CA TYR A 115 2.21 -14.80 6.94
C TYR A 115 1.90 -15.56 5.65
N TRP A 116 2.10 -14.88 4.52
CA TRP A 116 1.79 -15.41 3.20
C TRP A 116 2.95 -15.17 2.24
N GLN A 117 3.14 -16.06 1.28
CA GLN A 117 4.20 -15.96 0.29
C GLN A 117 3.73 -16.32 -1.12
N LEU A 118 4.31 -15.66 -2.11
CA LEU A 118 4.18 -15.99 -3.52
C LEU A 118 5.55 -15.94 -4.22
N ALA A 119 5.89 -17.03 -4.91
CA ALA A 119 7.04 -17.03 -5.82
C ALA A 119 6.69 -16.30 -7.12
N LEU A 120 7.53 -15.32 -7.49
CA LEU A 120 7.39 -14.57 -8.72
C LEU A 120 8.33 -15.15 -9.78
N ASN A 121 7.86 -15.15 -11.04
CA ASN A 121 8.66 -15.66 -12.16
C ASN A 121 9.75 -14.67 -12.58
N SER A 122 9.53 -13.39 -12.31
CA SER A 122 10.40 -12.27 -12.65
C SER A 122 10.25 -11.16 -11.61
N TRP A 123 11.20 -10.23 -11.60
CA TRP A 123 11.07 -9.00 -10.82
C TRP A 123 10.02 -8.11 -11.49
N PRO A 124 9.03 -7.59 -10.75
CA PRO A 124 8.07 -6.65 -11.31
C PRO A 124 8.75 -5.37 -11.81
N GLU A 125 8.25 -4.84 -12.93
CA GLU A 125 8.72 -3.58 -13.51
C GLU A 125 8.08 -2.37 -12.81
N VAL A 126 8.64 -1.18 -13.03
CA VAL A 126 8.24 0.05 -12.31
C VAL A 126 6.85 0.54 -12.74
N GLU A 127 6.48 0.24 -13.98
CA GLU A 127 5.21 0.60 -14.60
C GLU A 127 4.09 -0.38 -14.25
N GLU A 128 4.43 -1.54 -13.67
CA GLU A 128 3.45 -2.53 -13.22
C GLU A 128 2.74 -2.11 -11.93
N ARG A 129 1.58 -2.70 -11.69
CA ARG A 129 0.76 -2.46 -10.50
C ARG A 129 0.44 -3.79 -9.85
N ILE A 130 0.29 -3.75 -8.53
CA ILE A 130 -0.11 -4.89 -7.71
C ILE A 130 -1.59 -4.74 -7.39
N HIS A 131 -2.40 -5.66 -7.91
CA HIS A 131 -3.79 -5.83 -7.54
C HIS A 131 -3.87 -6.94 -6.49
N LEU A 132 -4.27 -6.59 -5.27
CA LEU A 132 -4.34 -7.54 -4.17
C LEU A 132 -5.77 -7.59 -3.61
N ALA A 133 -6.24 -8.80 -3.33
CA ALA A 133 -7.47 -9.05 -2.60
C ALA A 133 -7.19 -10.04 -1.45
N ALA A 134 -7.43 -9.61 -0.22
CA ALA A 134 -7.29 -10.42 0.99
C ALA A 134 -8.68 -10.67 1.59
N HIS A 135 -8.94 -11.91 2.02
CA HIS A 135 -10.18 -12.27 2.69
C HIS A 135 -9.93 -12.49 4.18
N ALA A 136 -10.73 -11.83 5.02
CA ALA A 136 -10.63 -11.95 6.48
C ALA A 136 -12.01 -11.79 7.12
N GLN A 137 -12.36 -12.74 7.98
CA GLN A 137 -13.61 -12.76 8.75
C GLN A 137 -14.85 -12.63 7.87
N GLY A 138 -14.86 -13.25 6.69
CA GLY A 138 -15.95 -13.14 5.72
C GLY A 138 -16.04 -11.79 4.99
N THR A 139 -15.00 -10.95 5.05
CA THR A 139 -14.92 -9.64 4.39
C THR A 139 -13.74 -9.60 3.43
N THR A 140 -13.89 -8.94 2.29
CA THR A 140 -12.81 -8.79 1.31
C THR A 140 -12.19 -7.40 1.37
N TYR A 141 -10.87 -7.35 1.45
CA TYR A 141 -10.09 -6.11 1.40
C TYR A 141 -9.29 -6.10 0.11
N TYR A 142 -9.42 -5.04 -0.69
CA TYR A 142 -8.75 -4.95 -1.98
C TYR A 142 -7.88 -3.71 -2.09
N VAL A 143 -6.80 -3.79 -2.86
CA VAL A 143 -5.97 -2.63 -3.14
C VAL A 143 -5.33 -2.71 -4.51
N ASP A 144 -5.07 -1.53 -5.04
CA ASP A 144 -4.25 -1.30 -6.20
C ASP A 144 -3.03 -0.49 -5.74
N ALA A 145 -1.86 -1.12 -5.70
CA ALA A 145 -0.63 -0.55 -5.17
C ALA A 145 0.47 -0.47 -6.23
N ALA A 146 1.31 0.56 -6.16
CA ALA A 146 2.48 0.67 -7.02
C ALA A 146 3.52 -0.44 -6.74
N THR A 147 4.25 -0.89 -7.76
CA THR A 147 5.41 -1.80 -7.62
C THR A 147 6.70 -1.06 -7.31
N LEU A 148 6.75 0.27 -7.42
CA LEU A 148 7.99 1.07 -7.30
C LEU A 148 8.81 0.80 -6.00
N PHE A 149 8.17 0.34 -4.92
CA PHE A 149 8.86 -0.06 -3.70
C PHE A 149 9.80 -1.26 -3.84
N ILE A 150 9.60 -2.09 -4.87
CA ILE A 150 10.34 -3.32 -5.14
C ILE A 150 11.83 -3.04 -5.42
N GLY A 151 12.17 -1.81 -5.82
CA GLY A 151 13.55 -1.47 -6.14
C GLY A 151 13.99 -2.09 -7.46
N ALA A 152 15.05 -1.54 -8.07
CA ALA A 152 15.69 -2.19 -9.20
C ALA A 152 16.13 -3.61 -8.78
N PRO A 153 16.07 -4.61 -9.68
CA PRO A 153 16.59 -5.95 -9.40
C PRO A 153 18.04 -5.83 -8.88
N PRO A 154 18.46 -6.66 -7.91
CA PRO A 154 19.84 -6.63 -7.44
C PRO A 154 20.76 -6.78 -8.66
N MET A 155 21.64 -5.80 -8.88
CA MET A 155 22.53 -5.77 -10.03
C MET A 155 23.27 -7.11 -10.11
N VAL A 156 22.92 -7.92 -11.11
CA VAL A 156 23.76 -9.05 -11.50
C VAL A 156 25.05 -8.41 -11.98
N GLU A 157 26.11 -8.57 -11.19
CA GLU A 157 27.47 -8.24 -11.59
C GLU A 157 27.75 -9.04 -12.87
N LYS A 158 27.50 -8.41 -14.02
CA LYS A 158 27.94 -8.91 -15.32
C LYS A 158 29.46 -8.91 -15.22
N ASN A 159 30.04 -10.06 -14.93
CA ASN A 159 31.45 -10.34 -15.12
C ASN A 159 31.82 -9.84 -16.53
N LEU A 160 32.48 -8.69 -16.56
CA LEU A 160 33.28 -8.22 -17.68
C LEU A 160 34.45 -9.21 -17.80
N ILE A 161 34.18 -10.36 -18.43
CA ILE A 161 35.22 -11.17 -19.03
C ILE A 161 35.69 -10.37 -20.25
N LEU A 162 36.62 -9.44 -19.99
CA LEU A 162 37.46 -8.87 -21.01
C LEU A 162 38.24 -10.03 -21.63
N LYS A 163 37.80 -10.45 -22.81
CA LYS A 163 38.67 -11.17 -23.75
C LYS A 163 39.79 -10.21 -24.15
N TYR A 164 41.00 -10.49 -23.70
CA TYR A 164 42.24 -10.21 -24.41
C TYR A 164 43.21 -11.37 -24.18
#